data_AF-A0A1J3GGF5-F1
#
_entry.id   AF-A0A1J3GGF5-F1
#
_cell.length_a   1.000
_cell.length_b   1.000
_cell.length_c   1.000
_cell.angle_alpha   90.00
_cell.angle_beta   90.00
_cell.angle_gamma   90.00
#
_symmetry.space_group_name_H-M   'P 1'
#
loop_
_entity.id
_entity.type
_entity.pdbx_description
1 polymer ?
#
loop_
_entity_poly.entity_id
_entity_poly.type
_entity_poly.pdbx_seq_one_letter_code
_entity_poly.pdbx_strand_id
1 'polypeptide(L)'
;FRDRLDPPVPMNYYGNCVIPINFSGDKAKTFSGEDGFVNAVKILSDSVNGLNSRGAEPVWELYVEGLKKMEAGSTQKLSVSGSNKFGIYGS
;
A
#
# COMPACT_ATOMS: atom_id res chain seq x y z
N PHE A 1 1.01 -10.84 -0.90
CA PHE A 1 2.42 -10.49 -1.11
C PHE A 1 3.28 -11.72 -1.39
N ARG A 2 3.04 -12.86 -0.73
CA ARG A 2 3.71 -14.14 -1.01
C ARG A 2 3.91 -14.44 -2.51
N ASP A 3 2.84 -14.34 -3.31
CA ASP A 3 2.86 -14.61 -4.77
C ASP A 3 3.50 -13.51 -5.62
N ARG A 4 3.88 -12.38 -5.01
CA ARG A 4 4.52 -11.23 -5.68
C ARG A 4 6.05 -11.29 -5.61
N LEU A 5 6.61 -12.22 -4.84
CA LEU A 5 8.05 -12.47 -4.77
C LEU A 5 8.47 -13.50 -5.82
N ASP A 6 9.74 -13.46 -6.20
CA ASP A 6 10.35 -14.41 -7.12
C ASP A 6 11.60 -15.03 -6.46
N PRO A 7 11.57 -16.32 -6.08
CA PRO A 7 10.41 -17.22 -6.15
C PRO A 7 9.28 -16.85 -5.16
N PRO A 8 8.03 -17.28 -5.41
CA PRO A 8 6.92 -17.06 -4.48
C PRO A 8 7.19 -17.66 -3.10
N VAL A 9 6.75 -16.98 -2.04
CA VAL A 9 6.86 -17.51 -0.68
C VAL A 9 5.88 -18.67 -0.49
N PRO A 10 6.32 -19.83 0.02
CA PRO A 10 5.46 -20.99 0.22
C PRO A 10 4.22 -20.71 1.08
N MET A 11 3.11 -21.41 0.77
CA MET A 11 1.86 -21.31 1.53
C MET A 11 1.98 -21.77 2.99
N ASN A 12 2.93 -22.67 3.28
CA ASN A 12 3.24 -23.15 4.63
C ASN A 12 4.20 -22.23 5.41
N TYR A 13 4.56 -21.06 4.86
CA TYR A 13 5.33 -20.05 5.59
C TYR A 13 4.46 -19.37 6.65
N TYR A 14 4.76 -19.67 7.92
CA TYR A 14 4.04 -19.15 9.09
C TYR A 14 4.43 -17.72 9.49
N GLY A 15 5.52 -17.17 8.95
CA GLY A 15 5.95 -15.81 9.24
C GLY A 15 5.14 -14.74 8.52
N ASN A 16 5.40 -13.48 8.87
CA ASN A 16 4.85 -12.33 8.17
C ASN A 16 5.49 -12.17 6.79
N CYS A 17 4.67 -12.08 5.75
CA CYS A 17 5.09 -11.78 4.40
C CYS A 17 4.21 -10.64 3.89
N VAL A 18 4.46 -9.43 4.41
CA VAL A 18 3.75 -8.20 4.09
C VAL A 18 4.75 -7.05 4.06
N ILE A 19 4.55 -6.11 3.15
CA ILE A 19 5.29 -4.85 3.09
C ILE A 19 4.27 -3.73 2.96
N PRO A 20 4.39 -2.64 3.75
CA PRO A 20 3.56 -1.47 3.54
C PRO A 20 3.90 -0.80 2.21
N ILE A 21 2.89 -0.25 1.55
CA ILE A 21 3.08 0.64 0.40
C ILE A 21 2.83 2.04 0.91
N ASN A 22 3.83 2.91 0.79
CA ASN A 22 3.69 4.33 1.13
C ASN A 22 3.41 5.12 -0.14
N PHE A 23 2.22 5.69 -0.24
CA PHE A 23 1.90 6.71 -1.23
C PHE A 23 1.85 8.04 -0.50
N SER A 24 2.88 8.84 -0.73
CA SER A 24 3.07 10.16 -0.14
C SER A 24 3.34 11.11 -1.30
N GLY A 25 2.49 12.12 -1.48
CA GLY A 25 2.60 13.06 -2.61
C GLY A 25 1.28 13.73 -2.98
N ASP A 26 0.15 13.07 -2.72
CA ASP A 26 -1.16 13.67 -2.92
C ASP A 26 -1.53 14.62 -1.78
N LYS A 27 -2.24 15.70 -2.12
CA LYS A 27 -2.69 16.71 -1.16
C LYS A 27 -4.07 16.35 -0.64
N ALA A 28 -4.42 16.80 0.58
CA ALA A 28 -5.74 16.58 1.17
C ALA A 28 -6.91 16.95 0.22
N LYS A 29 -6.73 18.00 -0.59
CA LYS A 29 -7.71 18.42 -1.60
C LYS A 29 -8.00 17.36 -2.67
N THR A 30 -7.05 16.48 -3.01
CA THR A 30 -7.23 15.39 -3.98
C THR A 30 -8.28 14.39 -3.49
N PHE A 31 -8.39 14.22 -2.18
CA PHE A 31 -9.31 13.30 -1.52
C PHE A 31 -10.63 13.96 -1.08
N SER A 32 -10.82 15.24 -1.40
CA SER A 32 -11.98 16.04 -0.97
C SER A 32 -12.92 16.34 -2.14
N GLY A 33 -14.18 16.68 -1.85
CA GLY A 33 -15.18 16.99 -2.88
C GLY A 33 -15.81 15.75 -3.52
N GLU A 34 -16.60 15.96 -4.57
CA GLU A 34 -17.41 14.91 -5.23
C GLU A 34 -16.53 13.78 -5.79
N ASP A 35 -15.36 14.12 -6.35
CA ASP A 35 -14.43 13.14 -6.95
C ASP A 35 -13.46 12.52 -5.94
N GLY A 36 -13.47 12.95 -4.68
CA GLY A 36 -12.47 12.58 -3.68
C GLY A 36 -12.36 11.06 -3.48
N PHE A 37 -13.50 10.36 -3.47
CA PHE A 37 -13.56 8.91 -3.35
C PHE A 37 -12.96 8.19 -4.58
N VAL A 38 -13.35 8.62 -5.79
CA VAL A 38 -12.87 8.02 -7.04
C VAL A 38 -11.36 8.22 -7.19
N ASN A 39 -10.86 9.41 -6.84
CA ASN A 39 -9.43 9.70 -6.80
C ASN A 39 -8.69 8.78 -5.82
N ALA A 40 -9.22 8.60 -4.61
CA ALA A 40 -8.63 7.70 -3.62
C ALA A 40 -8.56 6.25 -4.15
N VAL A 41 -9.65 5.74 -4.73
CA VAL A 41 -9.70 4.39 -5.30
C VAL A 41 -8.71 4.23 -6.45
N LYS A 42 -8.59 5.23 -7.33
CA LYS A 42 -7.65 5.21 -8.45
C LYS A 42 -6.20 5.17 -7.96
N ILE A 43 -5.84 6.05 -7.02
CA ILE A 43 -4.49 6.09 -6.41
C ILE A 43 -4.16 4.74 -5.77
N LEU A 44 -5.10 4.15 -5.02
CA LEU A 44 -4.91 2.83 -4.40
C LEU A 44 -4.76 1.72 -5.45
N SER A 45 -5.58 1.72 -6.50
CA SER A 45 -5.53 0.71 -7.56
C SER A 45 -4.21 0.76 -8.32
N ASP A 46 -3.79 1.96 -8.74
CA ASP A 46 -2.52 2.18 -9.44
C ASP A 46 -1.33 1.74 -8.57
N SER A 47 -1.39 2.04 -7.26
CA SER A 47 -0.36 1.62 -6.30
C SER A 47 -0.25 0.09 -6.16
N VAL A 48 -1.38 -0.62 -6.06
CA VAL A 48 -1.38 -2.09 -5.95
C VAL A 48 -0.94 -2.75 -7.27
N ASN A 49 -1.30 -2.15 -8.41
CA ASN A 49 -0.91 -2.62 -9.73
C ASN A 49 0.58 -2.37 -10.02
N GLY A 50 1.16 -1.29 -9.49
CA GLY A 50 2.59 -1.03 -9.55
C GLY A 50 3.43 -2.14 -8.88
N LEU A 51 2.85 -2.86 -7.92
CA LEU A 51 3.48 -4.04 -7.29
C LEU A 51 3.29 -5.36 -8.08
N ASN A 52 2.88 -5.30 -9.34
CA ASN A 52 2.75 -6.51 -10.16
C ASN A 52 4.11 -6.98 -10.72
N SER A 53 5.17 -6.17 -10.57
CA SER A 53 6.55 -6.63 -10.79
C SER A 53 6.88 -7.74 -9.79
N ARG A 54 7.47 -8.83 -10.29
CA ARG A 54 7.89 -9.96 -9.44
C ARG A 54 9.28 -9.69 -8.87
N GLY A 55 9.47 -10.00 -7.59
CA GLY A 55 10.77 -9.94 -6.94
C GLY A 55 10.81 -9.01 -5.72
N ALA A 56 11.70 -9.31 -4.78
CA ALA A 56 11.84 -8.53 -3.55
C ALA A 56 12.44 -7.14 -3.82
N GLU A 57 13.39 -7.05 -4.74
CA GLU A 57 14.17 -5.83 -5.01
C GLU A 57 13.31 -4.71 -5.62
N PRO A 58 12.52 -4.91 -6.69
CA PRO A 58 11.66 -3.86 -7.23
C PRO A 58 10.62 -3.34 -6.23
N VAL A 59 10.09 -4.25 -5.39
CA VAL A 59 9.15 -3.87 -4.33
C VAL A 59 9.85 -3.04 -3.26
N TRP A 60 11.07 -3.43 -2.87
CA TRP A 60 11.87 -2.68 -1.91
C TRP A 60 12.22 -1.28 -2.40
N GLU A 61 12.58 -1.14 -3.68
CA GLU A 61 12.85 0.16 -4.30
C GLU A 61 11.62 1.08 -4.23
N LEU A 62 10.44 0.58 -4.63
CA LEU A 62 9.18 1.33 -4.52
C LEU A 62 8.87 1.77 -3.09
N TYR A 63 9.14 0.90 -2.10
CA TYR A 63 8.96 1.23 -0.69
C TYR A 63 9.90 2.37 -0.23
N VAL A 64 11.19 2.28 -0.58
CA VAL A 64 12.19 3.30 -0.25
C VAL A 64 11.88 4.63 -0.93
N GLU A 65 11.45 4.62 -2.19
CA GLU A 65 11.01 5.83 -2.89
C GLU A 65 9.80 6.48 -2.23
N GLY A 66 8.81 5.68 -1.80
CA GLY A 66 7.65 6.17 -1.05
C GLY A 66 8.06 6.86 0.26
N LEU A 67 9.01 6.27 1.00
CA LEU A 67 9.53 6.88 2.23
C LEU A 67 10.25 8.21 1.98
N LYS A 68 11.01 8.34 0.89
CA LYS A 68 11.70 9.60 0.55
C LYS A 68 10.72 10.76 0.28
N LYS A 69 9.50 10.46 -0.16
CA LYS A 69 8.45 11.46 -0.40
C LYS A 69 7.72 11.90 0.86
N MET A 70 7.97 11.25 2.01
CA MET A 70 7.39 11.67 3.28
C MET A 70 8.16 12.86 3.83
N GLU A 71 7.55 14.04 3.86
CA GLU A 71 8.11 15.18 4.57
C GLU A 71 8.06 14.94 6.08
N ALA A 72 9.22 15.02 6.74
CA ALA A 72 9.30 14.93 8.19
C ALA A 72 8.66 16.17 8.84
N GLY A 73 7.64 15.96 9.67
CA GLY A 73 7.07 17.00 10.54
C GLY A 73 5.90 17.82 9.99
N SER A 74 5.61 17.78 8.69
CA SER A 74 4.50 18.54 8.06
C SER A 74 3.32 17.65 7.59
N THR A 75 3.56 16.35 7.38
CA THR A 75 2.56 15.45 6.79
C THR A 75 1.71 14.78 7.85
N GLN A 76 0.39 14.97 7.77
CA GLN A 76 -0.57 14.20 8.58
C GLN A 76 -0.55 12.74 8.13
N LYS A 77 -0.22 11.84 9.06
CA LYS A 77 -0.12 10.40 8.78
C LYS A 77 -1.40 9.70 9.22
N LEU A 78 -2.03 8.99 8.30
CA LEU A 78 -3.11 8.06 8.60
C LEU A 78 -2.61 6.65 8.26
N SER A 79 -2.85 5.70 9.16
CA SER A 79 -2.62 4.28 8.91
C SER A 79 -3.92 3.53 9.17
N VAL A 80 -4.30 2.66 8.24
CA VAL A 80 -5.40 1.73 8.41
C VAL A 80 -4.82 0.34 8.34
N SER A 81 -4.90 -0.39 9.43
CA SER A 81 -4.56 -1.81 9.50
C SER A 81 -5.85 -2.58 9.80
N GLY A 82 -6.20 -3.52 8.93
CA GLY A 82 -7.42 -4.30 9.08
C GLY A 82 -7.49 -5.43 8.07
N SER A 83 -8.22 -6.49 8.41
CA SER A 83 -8.49 -7.62 7.52
C SER A 83 -9.98 -7.92 7.52
N ASN A 84 -10.59 -7.83 6.34
CA ASN A 84 -11.99 -8.20 6.12
C ASN A 84 -12.25 -9.70 6.36
N LYS A 85 -11.20 -10.52 6.41
CA LYS A 85 -11.31 -11.97 6.63
C LYS A 85 -11.65 -12.36 8.07
N PHE A 86 -11.43 -11.46 9.02
CA PHE A 86 -11.70 -11.75 10.43
C PHE A 86 -13.13 -11.38 10.85
N GLY A 87 -13.95 -10.80 9.96
CA GLY A 87 -15.36 -10.46 10.24
C GLY A 87 -15.57 -9.39 11.32
N ILE A 88 -14.51 -8.68 11.73
CA ILE A 88 -14.51 -7.77 12.90
C ILE A 88 -15.23 -6.45 12.60
N TYR A 89 -15.47 -6.14 11.33
CA TYR A 89 -15.99 -4.84 10.89
C TYR A 89 -17.50 -4.85 10.58
N GLY A 90 -18.21 -5.95 10.86
CA GLY A 90 -19.66 -6.07 10.63
C GLY A 90 -20.05 -6.21 9.15
N SER A 91 -21.30 -6.62 8.93
CA SER A 91 -21.96 -6.78 7.61
C SER A 91 -22.68 -5.51 7.18
#